data_AF-A0A9E4YN19-F1
#
_entry.id   AF-A0A9E4YN19-F1
#
_cell.length_a   1.000
_cell.length_b   1.000
_cell.length_c   1.000
_cell.angle_alpha   90.00
_cell.angle_beta   90.00
_cell.angle_gamma   90.00
#
_symmetry.space_group_name_H-M   'P 1'
#
loop_
_entity.id
_entity.type
_entity.pdbx_description
1 polymer ?
#
loop_
_entity_poly.entity_id
_entity_poly.type
_entity_poly.pdbx_seq_one_letter_code
_entity_poly.pdbx_strand_id
1 'polypeptide(L)'
;MQSNTVGSGYPNSKAMSTAGRVVRTLASIHPRLASLVVNRLFRMTFSRPPSATEQRALSNSERLSLPFRGRDLAAYAWGAGPTVILLHGWGSNAGSMHHFVVPLQEAGFRVFAFDAPAHGASPGRMTDAVEYGEAIRVAITKNNPVAGVIAHSFGAMSMLLLLAEEPGLAIQAAVVNNPPAELSKLIDIFADRLGLPGLSPPGQAARRR
;
A
#
# COMPACT_ATOMS: atom_id res chain seq x y z
N MET A 1 -5.39 -19.24 -21.00
CA MET A 1 -4.90 -18.63 -19.74
C MET A 1 -5.16 -17.14 -19.81
N GLN A 2 -6.23 -16.66 -19.17
CA GLN A 2 -6.53 -15.24 -19.11
C GLN A 2 -5.52 -14.56 -18.17
N SER A 3 -4.74 -13.63 -18.71
CA SER A 3 -3.83 -12.80 -17.94
C SER A 3 -4.64 -11.90 -17.00
N ASN A 4 -4.73 -12.26 -15.73
CA ASN A 4 -5.18 -11.36 -14.68
C ASN A 4 -4.15 -10.24 -14.51
N THR A 5 -4.20 -9.23 -15.37
CA THR A 5 -3.51 -7.97 -15.13
C THR A 5 -4.23 -7.26 -14.01
N VAL A 6 -3.74 -7.44 -12.79
CA VAL A 6 -4.02 -6.52 -11.67
C VAL A 6 -3.67 -5.12 -12.16
N GLY A 7 -4.68 -4.29 -12.38
CA GLY A 7 -4.53 -2.92 -12.86
C GLY A 7 -3.58 -2.19 -11.94
N SER A 8 -2.38 -1.90 -12.43
CA SER A 8 -1.22 -1.76 -11.56
C SER A 8 -1.11 -0.42 -10.82
N GLY A 9 -2.20 0.34 -10.73
CA GLY A 9 -2.19 1.70 -10.17
C GLY A 9 -1.16 2.63 -10.82
N TYR A 10 -0.75 2.37 -12.07
CA TYR A 10 0.16 3.22 -12.85
C TYR A 10 -0.52 3.66 -14.15
N PRO A 11 -0.11 4.80 -14.74
CA PRO A 11 -0.61 5.28 -16.03
C PRO A 11 -0.39 4.26 -17.16
N ASN A 12 -1.08 4.46 -18.29
CA ASN A 12 -0.95 3.59 -19.45
C ASN A 12 0.50 3.48 -19.97
N SER A 13 0.78 2.42 -20.74
CA SER A 13 2.13 2.08 -21.21
C SER A 13 2.79 3.19 -22.03
N LYS A 14 2.02 3.95 -22.82
CA LYS A 14 2.56 5.08 -23.62
C LYS A 14 3.04 6.23 -22.73
N ALA A 15 2.28 6.59 -21.70
CA ALA A 15 2.67 7.62 -20.74
C ALA A 15 3.93 7.20 -19.97
N MET A 16 3.98 5.94 -19.52
CA MET A 16 5.15 5.41 -18.81
C MET A 16 6.40 5.34 -19.69
N SER A 17 6.28 4.92 -20.95
CA SER A 17 7.41 4.92 -21.90
C SER A 17 7.93 6.33 -22.21
N THR A 18 7.05 7.34 -22.22
CA THR A 18 7.44 8.73 -22.49
C THR A 18 8.18 9.31 -21.28
N ALA A 19 7.67 9.08 -20.07
CA ALA A 19 8.38 9.41 -18.84
C ALA A 19 9.76 8.73 -18.78
N GLY A 20 9.82 7.46 -19.20
CA GLY A 20 11.04 6.69 -19.36
C GLY A 20 12.10 7.35 -20.22
N ARG A 21 11.72 7.81 -21.42
CA ARG A 21 12.63 8.51 -22.33
C ARG A 21 13.18 9.79 -21.72
N VAL A 22 12.32 10.58 -21.05
CA VAL A 22 12.75 11.80 -20.34
C VAL A 22 13.75 11.48 -19.25
N VAL A 23 13.47 10.47 -18.42
CA VAL A 23 14.38 10.03 -17.36
C VAL A 23 15.72 9.57 -17.93
N ARG A 24 15.72 8.80 -19.04
CA ARG A 24 16.95 8.31 -19.67
C ARG A 24 17.83 9.45 -20.18
N THR A 25 17.23 10.41 -20.88
CA THR A 25 17.95 11.61 -21.36
C THR A 25 18.50 12.39 -20.18
N LEU A 26 17.70 12.63 -19.14
CA LEU A 26 18.16 13.34 -17.95
C LEU A 26 19.27 12.59 -17.22
N ALA A 27 19.20 11.25 -17.14
CA ALA A 27 20.23 10.43 -16.49
C ALA A 27 21.57 10.52 -17.20
N SER A 28 21.59 10.67 -18.54
CA SER A 28 22.83 10.84 -19.31
C SER A 28 23.55 12.16 -19.05
N ILE A 29 22.83 13.18 -18.58
CA ILE A 29 23.35 14.54 -18.35
C ILE A 29 23.56 14.80 -16.84
N HIS A 30 22.59 14.40 -16.02
CA HIS A 30 22.57 14.67 -14.58
C HIS A 30 21.95 13.50 -13.78
N PRO A 31 22.72 12.43 -13.49
CA PRO A 31 22.22 11.21 -12.84
C PRO A 31 21.49 11.45 -11.51
N ARG A 32 21.97 12.39 -10.69
CA ARG A 32 21.34 12.72 -9.39
C ARG A 32 19.96 13.37 -9.54
N LEU A 33 19.72 14.14 -10.60
CA LEU A 33 18.40 14.74 -10.83
C LEU A 33 17.46 13.67 -11.39
N ALA A 34 17.96 12.80 -12.26
CA ALA A 34 17.20 11.66 -12.75
C ALA A 34 16.74 10.74 -11.61
N SER A 35 17.59 10.46 -10.60
CA SER A 35 17.18 9.63 -9.46
C SER A 35 16.09 10.28 -8.61
N LEU A 36 16.12 11.61 -8.43
CA LEU A 36 15.05 12.34 -7.75
C LEU A 36 13.73 12.26 -8.52
N VAL A 37 13.77 12.37 -9.85
CA VAL A 37 12.59 12.21 -10.70
C VAL A 37 12.06 10.78 -10.62
N VAL A 38 12.92 9.77 -10.76
CA VAL A 38 12.54 8.35 -10.65
C VAL A 38 11.92 8.04 -9.30
N ASN A 39 12.53 8.48 -8.21
CA ASN A 39 11.99 8.30 -6.86
C ASN A 39 10.61 8.95 -6.71
N ARG A 40 10.45 10.16 -7.26
CA ARG A 40 9.15 10.84 -7.28
C ARG A 40 8.11 10.06 -8.08
N LEU A 41 8.47 9.53 -9.25
CA LEU A 41 7.58 8.73 -10.08
C LEU A 41 7.21 7.40 -9.39
N PHE A 42 8.15 6.75 -8.71
CA PHE A 42 7.93 5.48 -8.01
C PHE A 42 6.91 5.62 -6.90
N ARG A 43 6.99 6.73 -6.14
CA ARG A 43 6.11 7.04 -5.01
C ARG A 43 4.74 7.59 -5.44
N MET A 44 4.52 7.94 -6.72
CA MET A 44 3.23 8.45 -7.16
C MET A 44 2.16 7.36 -7.16
N THR A 45 1.07 7.64 -6.47
CA THR A 45 -0.05 6.72 -6.31
C THR A 45 -1.17 7.07 -7.29
N PHE A 46 -1.71 6.07 -7.99
CA PHE A 46 -2.96 6.20 -8.72
C PHE A 46 -3.97 5.21 -8.15
N SER A 47 -4.84 5.73 -7.29
CA SER A 47 -5.94 4.97 -6.71
C SER A 47 -6.96 4.64 -7.78
N ARG A 48 -7.33 3.37 -7.88
CA ARG A 48 -8.52 3.00 -8.64
C ARG A 48 -9.76 3.43 -7.85
N PRO A 49 -10.85 3.81 -8.53
CA PRO A 49 -12.13 3.99 -7.85
C PRO A 49 -12.58 2.65 -7.22
N PRO A 50 -13.24 2.67 -6.05
CA PRO A 50 -13.77 1.45 -5.46
C PRO A 50 -14.86 0.83 -6.35
N SER A 51 -14.95 -0.50 -6.41
CA SER A 51 -16.01 -1.20 -7.14
C SER A 51 -17.37 -1.02 -6.45
N ALA A 52 -18.49 -1.35 -7.10
CA ALA A 52 -19.81 -1.24 -6.50
C ALA A 52 -19.93 -2.03 -5.17
N THR A 53 -19.32 -3.20 -5.08
CA THR A 53 -19.29 -4.03 -3.86
C THR A 53 -18.46 -3.37 -2.76
N GLU A 54 -17.30 -2.81 -3.10
CA GLU A 54 -16.44 -2.11 -2.14
C GLU A 54 -17.12 -0.84 -1.63
N GLN A 55 -17.77 -0.07 -2.52
CA GLN A 55 -18.55 1.10 -2.14
C GLN A 55 -19.69 0.75 -1.19
N ARG A 56 -20.41 -0.35 -1.45
CA ARG A 56 -21.48 -0.84 -0.57
C ARG A 56 -20.95 -1.27 0.80
N ALA A 57 -19.80 -1.95 0.85
CA ALA A 57 -19.17 -2.30 2.12
C ALA A 57 -18.78 -1.06 2.93
N LEU A 58 -18.19 -0.06 2.27
CA LEU A 58 -17.81 1.24 2.86
C LEU A 58 -19.02 2.12 3.23
N SER A 59 -20.17 1.99 2.56
CA SER A 59 -21.38 2.72 2.96
C SER A 59 -22.02 2.15 4.21
N ASN A 60 -21.80 0.86 4.48
CA ASN A 60 -22.32 0.17 5.66
C ASN A 60 -21.40 0.26 6.89
N SER A 61 -20.34 1.06 6.81
CA SER A 61 -19.38 1.30 7.91
C SER A 61 -19.72 2.56 8.68
N GLU A 62 -19.28 2.63 9.95
CA GLU A 62 -19.02 3.90 10.60
C GLU A 62 -17.83 4.59 9.92
N ARG A 63 -18.02 5.81 9.41
CA ARG A 63 -16.94 6.61 8.82
C ARG A 63 -16.21 7.40 9.90
N LEU A 64 -14.89 7.26 9.90
CA LEU A 64 -13.99 7.82 10.89
C LEU A 64 -12.87 8.61 10.20
N SER A 65 -12.12 9.34 11.02
CA SER A 65 -10.86 9.99 10.63
C SER A 65 -9.70 9.43 11.45
N LEU A 66 -8.58 9.16 10.77
CA LEU A 66 -7.31 8.81 11.40
C LEU A 66 -6.33 9.99 11.23
N PRO A 67 -6.09 10.79 12.29
CA PRO A 67 -5.16 11.90 12.23
C PRO A 67 -3.73 11.41 11.98
N PHE A 68 -3.09 11.93 10.93
CA PHE A 68 -1.76 11.50 10.51
C PHE A 68 -1.00 12.66 9.87
N ARG A 69 0.12 13.09 10.48
CA ARG A 69 1.02 14.14 9.94
C ARG A 69 0.27 15.42 9.50
N GLY A 70 -0.64 15.93 10.34
CA GLY A 70 -1.37 17.17 10.08
C GLY A 70 -2.47 17.07 9.01
N ARG A 71 -2.83 15.86 8.59
CA ARG A 71 -3.96 15.56 7.70
C ARG A 71 -4.75 14.40 8.26
N ASP A 72 -5.96 14.22 7.73
CA ASP A 72 -6.88 13.19 8.16
C ASP A 72 -6.99 12.11 7.08
N LEU A 73 -6.66 10.87 7.45
CA LEU A 73 -6.86 9.71 6.58
C LEU A 73 -8.28 9.18 6.75
N ALA A 74 -8.91 8.79 5.64
CA ALA A 74 -10.23 8.19 5.65
C ALA A 74 -10.17 6.83 6.35
N ALA A 75 -11.01 6.64 7.36
CA ALA A 75 -11.08 5.40 8.14
C ALA A 75 -12.51 4.90 8.26
N TYR A 76 -12.64 3.62 8.55
CA TYR A 76 -13.90 2.89 8.53
C TYR A 76 -13.91 1.86 9.65
N ALA A 77 -15.04 1.74 10.34
CA ALA A 77 -15.24 0.72 11.35
C ALA A 77 -16.55 -0.03 11.16
N TRP A 78 -16.55 -1.31 11.54
CA TRP A 78 -17.73 -2.16 11.52
C TRP A 78 -17.78 -2.99 12.81
N GLY A 79 -18.99 -3.16 13.35
CA GLY A 79 -19.20 -3.97 14.55
C GLY A 79 -18.59 -3.38 15.82
N ALA A 80 -18.48 -4.22 16.85
CA ALA A 80 -17.95 -3.90 18.17
C ALA A 80 -17.20 -5.11 18.73
N GLY A 81 -16.38 -4.88 19.77
CA GLY A 81 -15.53 -5.91 20.37
C GLY A 81 -14.04 -5.63 20.17
N PRO A 82 -13.15 -6.63 20.38
CA PRO A 82 -11.73 -6.48 20.16
C PRO A 82 -11.42 -6.09 18.70
N THR A 83 -10.44 -5.20 18.50
CA THR A 83 -10.21 -4.64 17.16
C THR A 83 -9.33 -5.53 16.29
N VAL A 84 -9.78 -5.82 15.07
CA VAL A 84 -8.95 -6.36 13.98
C VAL A 84 -8.77 -5.27 12.92
N ILE A 85 -7.51 -4.97 12.59
CA ILE A 85 -7.16 -3.94 11.60
C ILE A 85 -6.95 -4.58 10.22
N LEU A 86 -7.58 -4.05 9.18
CA LEU A 86 -7.41 -4.48 7.78
C LEU A 86 -6.57 -3.47 6.99
N LEU A 87 -5.51 -3.94 6.33
CA LEU A 87 -4.58 -3.12 5.55
C LEU A 87 -4.58 -3.52 4.06
N HIS A 88 -4.88 -2.57 3.18
CA HIS A 88 -5.01 -2.81 1.75
C HIS A 88 -3.67 -2.68 0.99
N GLY A 89 -3.67 -3.12 -0.27
CA GLY A 89 -2.52 -3.02 -1.18
C GLY A 89 -2.44 -1.70 -1.97
N TRP A 90 -1.34 -1.52 -2.71
CA TRP A 90 -1.06 -0.32 -3.51
C TRP A 90 -2.14 -0.05 -4.56
N GLY A 91 -2.51 1.22 -4.76
CA GLY A 91 -3.52 1.67 -5.72
C GLY A 91 -4.95 1.24 -5.38
N SER A 92 -5.20 0.63 -4.22
CA SER A 92 -6.51 0.19 -3.73
C SER A 92 -7.07 1.14 -2.66
N ASN A 93 -8.03 0.65 -1.87
CA ASN A 93 -8.68 1.32 -0.74
C ASN A 93 -9.14 0.29 0.30
N ALA A 94 -9.56 0.75 1.48
CA ALA A 94 -10.06 -0.05 2.60
C ALA A 94 -11.19 -1.00 2.20
N GLY A 95 -12.08 -0.59 1.28
CA GLY A 95 -13.18 -1.39 0.78
C GLY A 95 -12.72 -2.67 0.06
N SER A 96 -11.50 -2.70 -0.48
CA SER A 96 -10.95 -3.92 -1.08
C SER A 96 -10.74 -5.08 -0.10
N MET A 97 -10.75 -4.80 1.21
CA MET A 97 -10.67 -5.80 2.26
C MET A 97 -12.05 -6.28 2.75
N HIS A 98 -13.15 -5.86 2.09
CA HIS A 98 -14.52 -6.12 2.54
C HIS A 98 -14.87 -7.60 2.80
N HIS A 99 -14.22 -8.54 2.11
CA HIS A 99 -14.45 -9.98 2.30
C HIS A 99 -14.13 -10.46 3.73
N PHE A 100 -13.30 -9.74 4.48
CA PHE A 100 -12.99 -10.05 5.88
C PHE A 100 -14.00 -9.43 6.85
N VAL A 101 -14.78 -8.44 6.43
CA VAL A 101 -15.60 -7.63 7.34
C VAL A 101 -16.69 -8.47 8.00
N VAL A 102 -17.57 -9.10 7.21
CA VAL A 102 -18.70 -9.87 7.75
C VAL A 102 -18.23 -11.06 8.62
N PRO A 103 -17.30 -11.92 8.18
CA PRO A 103 -16.85 -13.05 9.00
C PRO A 103 -16.23 -12.63 10.34
N LEU A 104 -15.48 -11.52 10.37
CA LEU A 104 -14.90 -11.00 11.61
C LEU A 104 -15.96 -10.41 12.54
N GLN A 105 -16.96 -9.71 12.00
CA GLN A 105 -18.08 -9.20 12.79
C GLN A 105 -18.90 -10.33 13.40
N GLU A 106 -19.19 -11.39 12.64
CA GLU A 106 -19.90 -12.58 13.12
C GLU A 106 -19.12 -13.31 14.21
N ALA A 107 -17.79 -13.26 14.14
CA ALA A 107 -16.89 -13.76 15.18
C ALA A 107 -16.76 -12.82 16.40
N GLY A 108 -17.50 -11.70 16.44
CA GLY A 108 -17.54 -10.77 17.58
C GLY A 108 -16.39 -9.76 17.63
N PHE A 109 -15.68 -9.54 16.52
CA PHE A 109 -14.64 -8.52 16.42
C PHE A 109 -15.17 -7.19 15.89
N ARG A 110 -14.57 -6.10 16.38
CA ARG A 110 -14.64 -4.81 15.70
C ARG A 110 -13.64 -4.83 14.55
N VAL A 111 -14.09 -4.51 13.35
CA VAL A 111 -13.22 -4.39 12.18
C VAL A 111 -12.89 -2.92 11.98
N PHE A 112 -11.60 -2.59 11.88
CA PHE A 112 -11.13 -1.24 11.56
C PHE A 112 -10.29 -1.29 10.27
N ALA A 113 -10.53 -0.36 9.35
CA ALA A 113 -9.72 -0.22 8.15
C ALA A 113 -9.52 1.26 7.84
N PHE A 114 -8.48 1.60 7.11
CA PHE A 114 -8.25 2.96 6.64
C PHE A 114 -7.62 2.96 5.26
N ASP A 115 -7.88 4.04 4.53
CA ASP A 115 -7.21 4.30 3.27
C ASP A 115 -5.81 4.83 3.56
N ALA A 116 -4.79 4.15 3.04
CA ALA A 116 -3.40 4.57 3.16
C ALA A 116 -3.20 6.02 2.68
N PRO A 117 -2.13 6.70 3.10
CA PRO A 117 -1.73 7.97 2.50
C PRO A 117 -1.79 7.96 0.97
N ALA A 118 -2.38 9.01 0.37
CA ALA A 118 -2.58 9.11 -1.08
C ALA A 118 -3.40 7.98 -1.76
N HIS A 119 -4.10 7.15 -0.99
CA HIS A 119 -4.96 6.07 -1.47
C HIS A 119 -6.44 6.35 -1.22
N GLY A 120 -7.33 5.71 -1.98
CA GLY A 120 -8.79 5.81 -1.76
C GLY A 120 -9.29 7.25 -1.61
N ALA A 121 -9.96 7.51 -0.49
CA ALA A 121 -10.45 8.83 -0.08
C ALA A 121 -9.44 9.62 0.79
N SER A 122 -8.29 9.05 1.11
CA SER A 122 -7.23 9.74 1.87
C SER A 122 -6.47 10.76 1.01
N PRO A 123 -6.14 11.93 1.57
CA PRO A 123 -5.47 12.99 0.82
C PRO A 123 -4.03 12.65 0.45
N GLY A 124 -3.57 13.25 -0.65
CA GLY A 124 -2.18 13.14 -1.13
C GLY A 124 -2.11 12.66 -2.57
N ARG A 125 -0.88 12.57 -3.09
CA ARG A 125 -0.59 12.05 -4.44
C ARG A 125 0.56 11.05 -4.47
N MET A 126 1.22 10.88 -3.34
CA MET A 126 2.42 10.08 -3.20
C MET A 126 2.43 9.43 -1.82
N THR A 127 2.98 8.23 -1.76
CA THR A 127 3.36 7.59 -0.50
C THR A 127 4.48 6.58 -0.74
N ASP A 128 4.98 6.00 0.35
CA ASP A 128 5.95 4.91 0.36
C ASP A 128 5.64 3.97 1.54
N ALA A 129 6.39 2.88 1.61
CA ALA A 129 6.11 1.82 2.59
C ALA A 129 6.37 2.28 4.03
N VAL A 130 7.34 3.19 4.23
CA VAL A 130 7.66 3.75 5.54
C VAL A 130 6.54 4.67 6.01
N GLU A 131 6.08 5.59 5.15
CA GLU A 131 4.95 6.47 5.48
C GLU A 131 3.66 5.66 5.76
N TYR A 132 3.40 4.59 5.00
CA TYR A 132 2.27 3.73 5.30
C TYR A 132 2.47 2.97 6.62
N GLY A 133 3.69 2.49 6.90
CA GLY A 133 4.07 1.90 8.19
C GLY A 133 3.78 2.82 9.38
N GLU A 134 4.15 4.10 9.28
CA GLU A 134 3.82 5.06 10.33
C GLU A 134 2.31 5.27 10.51
N ALA A 135 1.55 5.28 9.42
CA ALA A 135 0.09 5.37 9.50
C ALA A 135 -0.52 4.11 10.16
N ILE A 136 0.05 2.93 9.87
CA ILE A 136 -0.30 1.66 10.54
C ILE A 136 -0.01 1.75 12.04
N ARG A 137 1.15 2.27 12.44
CA ARG A 137 1.50 2.50 13.85
C ARG A 137 0.45 3.37 14.54
N VAL A 138 0.06 4.49 13.94
CA VAL A 138 -0.99 5.37 14.48
C VAL A 138 -2.34 4.66 14.58
N ALA A 139 -2.72 3.86 13.58
CA ALA A 139 -3.93 3.05 13.61
C ALA A 139 -3.92 2.03 14.75
N ILE A 140 -2.79 1.36 14.98
CA ILE A 140 -2.63 0.41 16.08
C ILE A 140 -2.73 1.13 17.43
N THR A 141 -2.00 2.22 17.62
CA THR A 141 -2.04 3.00 18.87
C THR A 141 -3.45 3.51 19.19
N LYS A 142 -4.18 4.02 18.19
CA LYS A 142 -5.53 4.58 18.39
C LYS A 142 -6.57 3.50 18.73
N ASN A 143 -6.35 2.26 18.32
CA ASN A 143 -7.31 1.16 18.49
C ASN A 143 -6.85 0.11 19.50
N ASN A 144 -5.85 0.41 20.32
CA ASN A 144 -5.32 -0.51 21.32
C ASN A 144 -6.37 -0.82 22.41
N PRO A 145 -6.56 -2.08 22.86
CA PRO A 145 -5.87 -3.31 22.41
C PRO A 145 -6.31 -3.78 21.01
N VAL A 146 -5.33 -4.13 20.18
CA VAL A 146 -5.55 -4.73 18.85
C VAL A 146 -5.44 -6.25 18.95
N ALA A 147 -6.55 -6.95 18.66
CA ALA A 147 -6.62 -8.41 18.63
C ALA A 147 -5.86 -9.00 17.43
N GLY A 148 -5.77 -8.26 16.33
CA GLY A 148 -4.90 -8.65 15.23
C GLY A 148 -4.89 -7.70 14.05
N VAL A 149 -4.00 -7.96 13.11
CA VAL A 149 -3.89 -7.22 11.84
C VAL A 149 -3.91 -8.19 10.67
N ILE A 150 -4.73 -7.91 9.66
CA ILE A 150 -4.74 -8.64 8.39
C ILE A 150 -4.27 -7.67 7.30
N ALA A 151 -3.14 -7.98 6.67
CA ALA A 151 -2.49 -7.10 5.73
C ALA A 151 -2.31 -7.75 4.35
N HIS A 152 -2.56 -7.00 3.29
CA HIS A 152 -2.42 -7.47 1.91
C HIS A 152 -1.34 -6.72 1.13
N SER A 153 -0.51 -7.46 0.38
CA SER A 153 0.45 -6.92 -0.58
C SER A 153 1.29 -5.75 -0.04
N PHE A 154 1.15 -4.54 -0.59
CA PHE A 154 1.88 -3.37 -0.13
C PHE A 154 1.63 -3.04 1.36
N GLY A 155 0.39 -3.16 1.85
CA GLY A 155 0.10 -2.98 3.27
C GLY A 155 0.77 -4.04 4.15
N ALA A 156 0.90 -5.26 3.65
CA ALA A 156 1.66 -6.33 4.29
C ALA A 156 3.16 -6.02 4.36
N MET A 157 3.75 -5.54 3.27
CA MET A 157 5.15 -5.09 3.26
C MET A 157 5.39 -3.94 4.25
N SER A 158 4.54 -2.92 4.24
CA SER A 158 4.64 -1.78 5.14
C SER A 158 4.49 -2.19 6.61
N MET A 159 3.59 -3.13 6.92
CA MET A 159 3.43 -3.67 8.26
C MET A 159 4.68 -4.45 8.70
N LEU A 160 5.25 -5.29 7.83
CA LEU A 160 6.45 -6.05 8.16
C LEU A 160 7.66 -5.15 8.39
N LEU A 161 7.82 -4.09 7.59
CA LEU A 161 8.87 -3.09 7.79
C LEU A 161 8.70 -2.37 9.14
N LEU A 162 7.47 -1.95 9.47
CA LEU A 162 7.18 -1.36 10.78
C LEU A 162 7.54 -2.30 11.93
N LEU A 163 7.15 -3.58 11.85
CA LEU A 163 7.44 -4.56 12.92
C LEU A 163 8.94 -4.89 13.04
N ALA A 164 9.69 -4.79 11.95
CA ALA A 164 11.14 -4.95 11.99
C ALA A 164 11.81 -3.76 12.69
N GLU A 165 11.28 -2.55 12.53
CA GLU A 165 11.76 -1.33 13.21
C GLU A 165 11.27 -1.25 14.66
N GLU A 166 10.06 -1.75 14.94
CA GLU A 166 9.41 -1.71 16.25
C GLU A 166 8.90 -3.10 16.70
N PRO A 167 9.80 -4.04 17.08
CA PRO A 167 9.40 -5.40 17.47
C PRO A 167 8.48 -5.47 18.71
N GLY A 168 8.43 -4.40 19.51
CA GLY A 168 7.60 -4.28 20.71
C GLY A 168 6.19 -3.75 20.47
N LEU A 169 5.78 -3.53 19.21
CA LEU A 169 4.46 -3.03 18.90
C LEU A 169 3.39 -4.06 19.33
N ALA A 170 2.46 -3.63 20.18
CA ALA A 170 1.49 -4.51 20.83
C ALA A 170 0.38 -4.98 19.86
N ILE A 171 0.69 -6.01 19.07
CA ILE A 171 -0.27 -6.76 18.25
C ILE A 171 -0.30 -8.22 18.71
N GLN A 172 -1.49 -8.77 18.91
CA GLN A 172 -1.62 -10.16 19.39
C GLN A 172 -1.43 -11.19 18.26
N ALA A 173 -1.83 -10.84 17.04
CA ALA A 173 -1.68 -11.68 15.86
C ALA A 173 -1.54 -10.85 14.58
N ALA A 174 -0.82 -11.39 13.59
CA ALA A 174 -0.67 -10.80 12.27
C ALA A 174 -0.86 -11.86 11.18
N VAL A 175 -1.71 -11.55 10.20
CA VAL A 175 -1.90 -12.35 8.98
C VAL A 175 -1.40 -11.55 7.79
N VAL A 176 -0.46 -12.11 7.05
CA VAL A 176 0.20 -11.44 5.92
C VAL A 176 -0.15 -12.17 4.63
N ASN A 177 -0.93 -11.52 3.76
CA ASN A 177 -1.38 -12.09 2.50
C ASN A 177 -0.60 -11.48 1.32
N ASN A 178 0.16 -12.34 0.62
CA ASN A 178 0.89 -12.01 -0.60
C ASN A 178 1.83 -10.79 -0.46
N PRO A 179 2.71 -10.72 0.57
CA PRO A 179 3.69 -9.65 0.66
C PRO A 179 4.65 -9.72 -0.52
N PRO A 180 5.02 -8.57 -1.14
CA PRO A 180 6.20 -8.50 -1.99
C PRO A 180 7.40 -9.06 -1.21
N ALA A 181 7.99 -10.15 -1.70
CA ALA A 181 9.09 -10.82 -1.01
C ALA A 181 10.36 -9.96 -0.97
N GLU A 182 10.55 -9.09 -1.96
CA GLU A 182 11.74 -8.25 -2.11
C GLU A 182 11.37 -6.91 -2.75
N LEU A 183 11.84 -5.79 -2.17
CA LEU A 183 11.65 -4.45 -2.73
C LEU A 183 12.34 -4.29 -4.09
N SER A 184 13.47 -4.98 -4.32
CA SER A 184 14.18 -4.99 -5.59
C SER A 184 13.27 -5.42 -6.75
N LYS A 185 12.43 -6.44 -6.54
CA LYS A 185 11.48 -6.91 -7.56
C LYS A 185 10.41 -5.85 -7.89
N LEU A 186 9.98 -5.04 -6.91
CA LEU A 186 9.06 -3.94 -7.16
C LEU A 186 9.74 -2.81 -7.96
N ILE A 187 11.00 -2.53 -7.65
CA ILE A 187 11.82 -1.57 -8.39
C ILE A 187 12.02 -2.06 -9.84
N ASP A 188 12.30 -3.35 -10.04
CA ASP A 188 12.45 -3.93 -11.38
C ASP A 188 11.16 -3.82 -12.20
N ILE A 189 10.02 -4.20 -11.64
CA ILE A 189 8.71 -4.06 -12.32
C ILE A 189 8.45 -2.61 -12.72
N PHE A 190 8.77 -1.67 -11.83
CA PHE A 190 8.61 -0.25 -12.11
C PHE A 190 9.59 0.23 -13.20
N ALA A 191 10.85 -0.17 -13.11
CA ALA A 191 11.89 0.15 -14.08
C ALA A 191 11.54 -0.37 -15.47
N ASP A 192 11.05 -1.61 -15.58
CA ASP A 192 10.58 -2.20 -16.83
C ASP A 192 9.41 -1.42 -17.43
N ARG A 193 8.47 -0.94 -16.60
CA ARG A 193 7.36 -0.09 -17.07
C ARG A 193 7.81 1.28 -17.55
N LEU A 194 8.81 1.87 -16.90
CA LEU A 194 9.47 3.07 -17.40
C LEU A 194 10.34 2.78 -18.63
N GLY A 195 10.49 1.53 -19.06
CA GLY A 195 11.40 1.18 -20.14
C GLY A 195 12.85 1.51 -19.78
N LEU A 196 13.24 1.29 -18.52
CA LEU A 196 14.58 1.48 -17.96
C LEU A 196 15.10 0.17 -17.34
N PRO A 197 15.19 -0.94 -18.10
CA PRO A 197 15.64 -2.21 -17.55
C PRO A 197 17.05 -2.08 -16.95
N GLY A 198 17.26 -2.66 -15.76
CA GLY A 198 18.57 -2.68 -15.08
C GLY A 198 18.82 -1.56 -14.06
N LEU A 199 17.78 -0.86 -13.58
CA LEU A 199 17.91 0.12 -12.48
C LEU A 199 18.17 -0.51 -11.10
N SER A 200 18.03 -1.84 -10.95
CA SER A 200 18.43 -2.52 -9.73
C SER A 200 19.94 -2.40 -9.49
N PRO A 201 20.39 -2.19 -8.24
CA PRO A 201 21.81 -2.19 -7.90
C PRO A 201 22.49 -3.45 -8.44
N PRO A 202 23.71 -3.36 -9.02
CA PRO A 202 24.48 -4.54 -9.39
C PRO A 202 24.84 -5.30 -8.11
N GLY A 203 24.06 -6.33 -7.79
CA GLY A 203 24.25 -7.12 -6.58
C GLY A 203 23.37 -8.37 -6.45
N GLN A 204 22.33 -8.55 -7.27
CA GLN A 204 21.42 -9.71 -7.12
C GLN A 204 21.07 -10.44 -8.42
N ALA A 205 21.69 -10.10 -9.54
CA ALA A 205 21.53 -10.86 -10.80
C ALA A 205 22.15 -12.28 -10.76
N ALA A 206 22.81 -12.68 -9.66
CA ALA A 206 23.60 -13.91 -9.57
C ALA A 206 22.96 -15.07 -8.78
N ARG A 207 21.66 -15.02 -8.44
CA ARG A 207 20.97 -16.17 -7.80
C ARG A 207 19.65 -16.49 -8.47
N ARG A 208 19.71 -16.91 -9.73
CA ARG A 208 18.72 -17.81 -10.33
C ARG A 208 19.35 -19.20 -10.38
N ARG A 209 19.02 -20.04 -9.40
CA ARG A 209 19.04 -21.50 -9.50
C ARG A 209 17.70 -22.00 -8.98
#